data_AF-A0A5E4KSB2-F1
#
_entry.id   AF-A0A5E4KSB2-F1
#
_cell.length_a   1.000
_cell.length_b   1.000
_cell.length_c   1.000
_cell.angle_alpha   90.00
_cell.angle_beta   90.00
_cell.angle_gamma   90.00
#
_symmetry.space_group_name_H-M   'P 1'
#
loop_
_entity.id
_entity.type
_entity.pdbx_description
1 polymer ?
#
loop_
_entity_poly.entity_id
_entity_poly.type
_entity_poly.pdbx_seq_one_letter_code
_entity_poly.pdbx_strand_id
1 'polypeptide(L)'
;MDLESQLLKSSLLCGLIPGGKSAHRLQLFFVANNELGSSNHENDFQRALETSVDIKKYWENWPNKWSGEYRITQKGYERALTLFGQIKPIYSPRSKDDCNFSLEGYIEQTKVLIRTLGGESDIFLNGQLCKSAKEACRQLEKHLGIPILTIGGSAVRDLRNYAIDNKFEMHWES
;
A
#
# COMPACT_ATOMS: atom_id res chain seq x y z
N MET A 1 -9.37 -10.03 -10.77
CA MET A 1 -8.49 -10.87 -9.92
C MET A 1 -8.90 -10.64 -8.48
N ASP A 2 -9.07 -11.67 -7.67
CA ASP A 2 -9.38 -11.49 -6.23
C ASP A 2 -8.18 -10.93 -5.45
N LEU A 3 -8.41 -10.44 -4.22
CA LEU A 3 -7.39 -9.78 -3.38
C LEU A 3 -6.21 -10.69 -3.02
N GLU A 4 -6.46 -11.97 -2.76
CA GLU A 4 -5.40 -12.93 -2.42
C GLU A 4 -4.49 -13.13 -3.64
N SER A 5 -5.09 -13.36 -4.81
CA SER A 5 -4.38 -13.47 -6.08
C SER A 5 -3.58 -12.20 -6.40
N GLN A 6 -4.12 -11.01 -6.12
CA GLN A 6 -3.41 -9.74 -6.29
C GLN A 6 -2.20 -9.64 -5.34
N LEU A 7 -2.35 -10.02 -4.07
CA LEU A 7 -1.26 -10.04 -3.10
C LEU A 7 -0.16 -11.04 -3.49
N LEU A 8 -0.53 -12.24 -3.98
CA LEU A 8 0.41 -13.24 -4.46
C LEU A 8 1.20 -12.74 -5.67
N LYS A 9 0.52 -12.15 -6.65
CA LYS A 9 1.19 -11.56 -7.82
C LYS A 9 2.09 -10.38 -7.43
N SER A 10 1.62 -9.52 -6.53
CA SER A 10 2.42 -8.40 -6.00
C SER A 10 3.64 -8.88 -5.24
N SER A 11 3.53 -9.99 -4.50
CA SER A 11 4.67 -10.62 -3.82
C SER A 11 5.74 -11.06 -4.81
N LEU A 12 5.35 -11.71 -5.92
CA LEU A 12 6.29 -12.08 -6.97
C LEU A 12 6.91 -10.86 -7.67
N LEU A 13 6.12 -9.79 -7.92
CA LEU A 13 6.62 -8.55 -8.54
C LEU A 13 7.62 -7.83 -7.64
N CYS A 14 7.47 -7.97 -6.32
CA CYS A 14 8.42 -7.50 -5.32
C CYS A 14 9.59 -8.45 -5.09
N GLY A 15 9.70 -9.57 -5.82
CA GLY A 15 10.82 -10.50 -5.69
C GLY A 15 10.82 -11.30 -4.38
N LEU A 16 9.66 -11.48 -3.75
CA LEU A 16 9.56 -12.31 -2.55
C LEU A 16 9.78 -13.78 -2.93
N ILE A 17 10.66 -14.44 -2.17
CA ILE A 17 10.95 -15.86 -2.27
C ILE A 17 10.90 -16.51 -0.87
N PRO A 18 10.65 -17.82 -0.77
CA PRO A 18 10.67 -18.53 0.50
C PRO A 18 12.01 -18.38 1.22
N GLY A 19 11.97 -18.06 2.52
CA GLY A 19 13.17 -17.81 3.33
C GLY A 19 13.93 -16.51 3.01
N GLY A 20 13.43 -15.72 2.05
CA GLY A 20 14.03 -14.44 1.66
C GLY A 20 13.67 -13.26 2.57
N LYS A 21 13.80 -12.06 2.02
CA LYS A 21 13.44 -10.81 2.71
C LYS A 21 11.92 -10.67 2.86
N SER A 22 11.48 -9.94 3.89
CA SER A 22 10.10 -9.49 4.05
C SER A 22 9.79 -8.32 3.11
N ALA A 23 8.50 -8.11 2.86
CA ALA A 23 7.99 -6.84 2.35
C ALA A 23 6.98 -6.25 3.32
N HIS A 24 6.99 -4.93 3.43
CA HIS A 24 5.97 -4.19 4.13
C HIS A 24 4.63 -4.27 3.38
N ARG A 25 3.52 -4.37 4.12
CA ARG A 25 2.17 -4.47 3.53
C ARG A 25 1.82 -3.33 2.59
N LEU A 26 2.32 -2.12 2.86
CA LEU A 26 2.10 -0.99 1.96
C LEU A 26 2.77 -1.22 0.62
N GLN A 27 3.95 -1.83 0.58
CA GLN A 27 4.59 -2.15 -0.69
C GLN A 27 3.70 -3.05 -1.54
N LEU A 28 3.16 -4.11 -0.94
CA LEU A 28 2.27 -5.05 -1.64
C LEU A 28 0.97 -4.37 -2.11
N PHE A 29 0.39 -3.51 -1.27
CA PHE A 29 -0.78 -2.71 -1.60
C PHE A 29 -0.53 -1.78 -2.79
N PHE A 30 0.58 -1.05 -2.79
CA PHE A 30 0.91 -0.09 -3.85
C PHE A 30 1.26 -0.77 -5.16
N VAL A 31 2.06 -1.85 -5.11
CA VAL A 31 2.33 -2.66 -6.30
C VAL A 31 1.04 -3.25 -6.88
N ALA A 32 0.10 -3.69 -6.05
CA ALA A 32 -1.19 -4.19 -6.56
C ALA A 32 -2.00 -3.09 -7.27
N ASN A 33 -2.08 -1.89 -6.71
CA ASN A 33 -2.83 -0.80 -7.33
C ASN A 33 -2.12 -0.27 -8.59
N ASN A 34 -0.80 -0.09 -8.56
CA ASN A 34 -0.04 0.49 -9.67
C ASN A 34 0.19 -0.49 -10.82
N GLU A 35 0.64 -1.71 -10.53
CA GLU A 35 1.01 -2.69 -11.58
C GLU A 35 -0.15 -3.55 -12.04
N LEU A 36 -1.11 -3.82 -11.15
CA LEU A 36 -2.22 -4.73 -11.43
C LEU A 36 -3.54 -4.01 -11.68
N GLY A 37 -3.57 -2.67 -11.57
CA GLY A 37 -4.77 -1.86 -11.73
C GLY A 37 -5.84 -2.19 -10.70
N SER A 38 -5.43 -2.54 -9.47
CA SER A 38 -6.38 -2.70 -8.36
C SER A 38 -7.05 -1.37 -8.02
N SER A 39 -8.21 -1.45 -7.39
CA SER A 39 -8.96 -0.32 -6.83
C SER A 39 -9.46 -0.66 -5.43
N ASN A 40 -8.80 -1.60 -4.74
CA ASN A 40 -9.19 -2.00 -3.38
C ASN A 40 -8.44 -1.15 -2.37
N HIS A 41 -9.07 -0.91 -1.22
CA HIS A 41 -8.53 -0.03 -0.20
C HIS A 41 -7.54 -0.74 0.73
N GLU A 42 -6.70 0.05 1.42
CA GLU A 42 -5.64 -0.48 2.30
C GLU A 42 -6.18 -1.49 3.33
N ASN A 43 -7.38 -1.25 3.86
CA ASN A 43 -8.03 -2.10 4.86
C ASN A 43 -8.36 -3.50 4.32
N ASP A 44 -8.81 -3.59 3.07
CA ASP A 44 -9.19 -4.86 2.46
C ASP A 44 -7.95 -5.71 2.20
N PHE A 45 -6.87 -5.07 1.73
CA PHE A 45 -5.58 -5.71 1.59
C PHE A 45 -5.01 -6.19 2.92
N GLN A 46 -5.05 -5.34 3.96
CA GLN A 46 -4.62 -5.73 5.30
C GLN A 46 -5.39 -6.97 5.79
N ARG A 47 -6.72 -6.94 5.69
CA ARG A 47 -7.57 -8.05 6.13
C ARG A 47 -7.30 -9.33 5.32
N ALA A 48 -7.15 -9.23 4.00
CA ALA A 48 -6.86 -10.37 3.14
C ALA A 48 -5.50 -11.01 3.48
N LEU A 49 -4.49 -10.17 3.74
CA LEU A 49 -3.15 -10.62 4.12
C LEU A 49 -3.17 -11.31 5.49
N GLU A 50 -3.78 -10.70 6.50
CA GLU A 50 -3.92 -11.27 7.86
C GLU A 50 -4.70 -12.60 7.83
N THR A 51 -5.80 -12.66 7.08
CA THR A 51 -6.58 -13.89 6.89
C THR A 51 -5.75 -14.98 6.22
N SER A 52 -4.94 -14.61 5.22
CA SER A 52 -4.09 -15.57 4.50
C SER A 52 -2.92 -16.08 5.33
N VAL A 53 -2.41 -15.27 6.27
CA VAL A 53 -1.43 -15.70 7.27
C VAL A 53 -2.04 -16.72 8.23
N ASP A 54 -3.25 -16.44 8.73
CA ASP A 54 -3.86 -17.28 9.78
C ASP A 54 -4.45 -18.58 9.23
N ILE A 55 -5.11 -18.53 8.08
CA ILE A 55 -5.87 -19.66 7.53
C ILE A 55 -5.09 -20.39 6.44
N LYS A 56 -4.59 -19.67 5.44
CA LYS A 56 -4.00 -20.27 4.23
C LYS A 56 -2.53 -20.62 4.39
N LYS A 57 -1.83 -19.91 5.28
CA LYS A 57 -0.38 -19.99 5.51
C LYS A 57 0.44 -19.65 4.27
N TYR A 58 -0.03 -18.71 3.44
CA TYR A 58 0.71 -18.23 2.27
C TYR A 58 1.76 -17.17 2.60
N TRP A 59 1.54 -16.44 3.68
CA TRP A 59 2.51 -15.52 4.26
C TRP A 59 2.69 -15.83 5.74
N GLU A 60 3.77 -15.30 6.30
CA GLU A 60 4.04 -15.25 7.73
C GLU A 60 4.42 -13.83 8.15
N ASN A 61 4.08 -13.45 9.38
CA ASN A 61 4.50 -12.16 9.94
C ASN A 61 6.02 -12.17 10.16
N TRP A 62 6.66 -11.02 9.96
CA TRP A 62 8.10 -10.86 10.19
C TRP A 62 8.44 -9.49 10.80
N PRO A 63 9.31 -9.37 11.80
CA PRO A 63 9.84 -10.45 12.63
C PRO A 63 8.80 -11.00 13.61
N ASN A 64 7.73 -10.25 13.87
CA ASN A 64 6.68 -10.59 14.82
C ASN A 64 5.31 -10.16 14.32
N LYS A 65 4.26 -10.62 14.99
CA LYS A 65 2.89 -10.16 14.74
C LYS A 65 2.84 -8.63 14.94
N TRP A 66 2.10 -7.94 14.08
CA TRP A 66 1.89 -6.48 14.09
C TRP A 66 3.03 -5.61 13.54
N SER A 67 4.13 -6.18 13.04
CA SER A 67 5.17 -5.42 12.35
C SER A 67 4.67 -4.71 11.08
N GLY A 68 3.62 -5.27 10.46
CA GLY A 68 3.16 -4.85 9.13
C GLY A 68 4.04 -5.39 8.00
N GLU A 69 5.00 -6.27 8.31
CA GLU A 69 5.90 -6.90 7.35
C GLU A 69 5.66 -8.40 7.27
N TYR A 70 5.79 -8.92 6.05
CA TYR A 70 5.40 -10.29 5.74
C TYR A 70 6.44 -10.95 4.84
N ARG A 71 6.71 -12.22 5.11
CA ARG A 71 7.45 -13.10 4.20
C ARG A 71 6.47 -14.02 3.49
N ILE A 72 6.76 -14.33 2.23
CA ILE A 72 6.03 -15.37 1.53
C ILE A 72 6.53 -16.74 2.00
N THR A 73 5.62 -17.66 2.29
CA THR A 73 5.99 -19.04 2.65
C THR A 73 6.26 -19.86 1.40
N GLN A 74 6.84 -21.05 1.57
CA GLN A 74 6.98 -22.01 0.46
C GLN A 74 5.64 -22.27 -0.23
N LYS A 75 4.58 -22.52 0.56
CA LYS A 75 3.23 -22.76 0.08
C LYS A 75 2.64 -21.56 -0.68
N GLY A 76 2.83 -20.35 -0.17
CA GLY A 76 2.38 -19.14 -0.84
C GLY A 76 3.09 -18.92 -2.17
N TYR A 77 4.41 -19.13 -2.19
CA TYR A 77 5.22 -18.98 -3.39
C TYR A 77 4.83 -20.00 -4.48
N GLU A 78 4.69 -21.27 -4.13
CA GLU A 78 4.21 -22.31 -5.04
C GLU A 78 2.82 -22.00 -5.59
N ARG A 79 1.92 -21.51 -4.73
CA ARG A 79 0.59 -21.07 -5.16
C ARG A 79 0.68 -19.91 -6.16
N ALA A 80 1.53 -18.92 -5.90
CA ALA A 80 1.73 -17.78 -6.80
C ALA A 80 2.29 -18.24 -8.16
N LEU A 81 3.29 -19.12 -8.16
CA LEU A 81 3.86 -19.69 -9.39
C LEU A 81 2.84 -20.53 -10.16
N THR A 82 1.97 -21.27 -9.47
CA THR A 82 0.89 -22.03 -10.12
C THR A 82 -0.10 -21.10 -10.84
N LEU A 83 -0.40 -19.95 -10.24
CA LEU A 83 -1.37 -19.00 -10.79
C LEU A 83 -0.79 -18.11 -11.90
N PHE A 84 0.48 -17.71 -11.78
CA PHE A 84 1.05 -16.65 -12.61
C PHE A 84 2.32 -17.05 -13.36
N GLY A 85 2.82 -18.27 -13.13
CA GLY A 85 4.12 -18.70 -13.63
C GLY A 85 5.27 -17.95 -12.97
N GLN A 86 6.47 -18.12 -13.53
CA GLN A 86 7.61 -17.31 -13.15
C GLN A 86 7.45 -15.91 -13.75
N ILE A 87 7.71 -14.88 -12.94
CA ILE A 87 7.73 -13.50 -13.40
C ILE A 87 9.05 -12.85 -13.03
N LYS A 88 9.51 -11.92 -13.86
CA LYS A 88 10.68 -11.09 -13.55
C LYS A 88 10.27 -10.05 -12.50
N PRO A 89 10.93 -9.99 -11.33
CA PRO A 89 10.66 -8.95 -10.35
C PRO A 89 10.91 -7.56 -10.92
N ILE A 90 10.04 -6.62 -10.56
CA ILE A 90 10.17 -5.19 -10.89
C ILE A 90 10.75 -4.44 -9.69
N TYR A 91 10.40 -4.87 -8.48
CA TYR A 91 10.80 -4.26 -7.22
C TYR A 91 11.63 -5.22 -6.39
N SER A 92 12.49 -4.67 -5.53
CA SER A 92 13.11 -5.43 -4.43
C SER A 92 12.20 -5.38 -3.19
N PRO A 93 12.17 -6.41 -2.34
CA PRO A 93 11.39 -6.36 -1.10
C PRO A 93 11.90 -5.23 -0.20
N ARG A 94 11.01 -4.39 0.30
CA ARG A 94 11.30 -3.24 1.18
C ARG A 94 10.72 -3.48 2.56
N SER A 95 11.54 -3.26 3.58
CA SER A 95 11.10 -3.22 4.98
C SER A 95 10.16 -2.03 5.20
N LYS A 96 9.55 -1.94 6.39
CA LYS A 96 8.75 -0.77 6.76
C LYS A 96 9.55 0.52 6.63
N ASP A 97 10.81 0.52 7.05
CA ASP A 97 11.66 1.72 7.11
C ASP A 97 12.20 2.12 5.73
N ASP A 98 12.27 1.17 4.79
CA ASP A 98 12.71 1.40 3.41
C ASP A 98 11.55 1.64 2.42
N CYS A 99 10.31 1.53 2.90
CA CYS A 99 9.10 1.62 2.07
C CYS A 99 8.73 3.07 1.75
N ASN A 100 9.58 3.71 0.93
CA ASN A 100 9.44 5.12 0.56
C ASN A 100 8.74 5.27 -0.80
N PHE A 101 7.64 6.02 -0.81
CA PHE A 101 6.87 6.32 -2.02
C PHE A 101 6.10 7.63 -1.86
N SER A 102 5.66 8.19 -2.97
CA SER A 102 4.73 9.31 -2.98
C SER A 102 3.55 9.06 -3.92
N LEU A 103 2.41 9.66 -3.57
CA LEU A 103 1.23 9.76 -4.41
C LEU A 103 0.99 11.23 -4.70
N GLU A 104 0.92 11.58 -5.98
CA GLU A 104 0.76 12.96 -6.43
C GLU A 104 -0.45 13.08 -7.35
N GLY A 105 -1.28 14.08 -7.09
CA GLY A 105 -2.46 14.33 -7.90
C GLY A 105 -3.13 15.64 -7.55
N TYR A 106 -4.35 15.80 -8.07
CA TYR A 106 -5.15 16.99 -7.86
C TYR A 106 -6.50 16.62 -7.26
N ILE A 107 -6.93 17.44 -6.32
CA ILE A 107 -8.29 17.46 -5.78
C ILE A 107 -8.85 18.83 -6.13
N GLU A 108 -9.74 18.87 -7.12
CA GLU A 108 -10.15 20.11 -7.79
C GLU A 108 -8.91 20.89 -8.29
N GLN A 109 -8.62 22.05 -7.68
CA GLN A 109 -7.48 22.90 -8.02
C GLN A 109 -6.32 22.76 -7.02
N THR A 110 -6.47 21.92 -5.99
CA THR A 110 -5.44 21.73 -4.97
C THR A 110 -4.54 20.58 -5.39
N LYS A 111 -3.26 20.88 -5.59
CA LYS A 111 -2.22 19.86 -5.77
C LYS A 111 -1.99 19.17 -4.44
N VAL A 112 -2.08 17.84 -4.42
CA VAL A 112 -1.90 17.02 -3.22
C VAL A 112 -0.73 16.07 -3.44
N LEU A 113 0.19 16.06 -2.50
CA LEU A 113 1.30 15.10 -2.44
C LEU A 113 1.23 14.38 -1.09
N ILE A 114 1.10 13.06 -1.14
CA ILE A 114 1.14 12.17 0.02
C ILE A 114 2.49 11.45 -0.04
N ARG A 115 3.43 11.87 0.79
CA ARG A 115 4.75 11.25 0.87
C ARG A 115 4.79 10.27 2.04
N THR A 116 5.22 9.05 1.80
CA THR A 116 5.45 8.05 2.85
C THR A 116 6.94 7.81 2.93
N LEU A 117 7.50 8.05 4.11
CA LEU A 117 8.92 7.88 4.43
C LEU A 117 9.00 6.92 5.61
N GLY A 118 9.36 5.67 5.33
CA GLY A 118 9.25 4.60 6.30
C GLY A 118 7.82 4.45 6.85
N GLY A 119 7.70 4.33 8.17
CA GLY A 119 6.41 4.27 8.86
C GLY A 119 5.62 5.58 8.93
N GLU A 120 6.18 6.71 8.48
CA GLU A 120 5.61 8.05 8.64
C GLU A 120 5.09 8.59 7.31
N SER A 121 4.26 9.64 7.38
CA SER A 121 3.72 10.26 6.17
C SER A 121 3.56 11.77 6.32
N ASP A 122 4.08 12.46 5.32
CA ASP A 122 3.95 13.91 5.14
C ASP A 122 2.93 14.19 4.05
N ILE A 123 2.04 15.15 4.32
CA ILE A 123 1.04 15.58 3.34
C ILE A 123 1.33 17.02 2.96
N PHE A 124 1.47 17.27 1.67
CA PHE A 124 1.64 18.62 1.13
C PHE A 124 0.42 19.02 0.32
N LEU A 125 -0.07 20.23 0.55
CA LEU A 125 -1.13 20.87 -0.25
C LEU A 125 -0.51 22.08 -0.94
N ASN A 126 -0.56 22.12 -2.28
CA ASN A 126 0.08 23.16 -3.09
C ASN A 126 1.57 23.41 -2.71
N GLY A 127 2.28 22.33 -2.38
CA GLY A 127 3.69 22.37 -1.96
C GLY A 127 3.92 22.77 -0.49
N GLN A 128 2.87 23.08 0.28
CA GLN A 128 2.97 23.41 1.71
C GLN A 128 2.73 22.19 2.59
N LEU A 129 3.68 21.88 3.48
CA LEU A 129 3.56 20.79 4.44
C LEU A 129 2.41 21.07 5.43
N CYS A 130 1.49 20.12 5.54
CA CYS A 130 0.44 20.14 6.53
C CYS A 130 0.95 19.68 7.89
N LYS A 131 0.42 20.26 8.97
CA LYS A 131 0.76 19.87 10.34
C LYS A 131 0.41 18.42 10.67
N SER A 132 -0.59 17.86 9.99
CA SER A 132 -1.00 16.46 10.09
C SER A 132 -1.89 16.09 8.91
N ALA A 133 -2.06 14.80 8.66
CA ALA A 133 -3.03 14.33 7.67
C ALA A 133 -4.47 14.75 8.01
N LYS A 134 -4.84 14.82 9.29
CA LYS A 134 -6.17 15.32 9.72
C LYS A 134 -6.37 16.78 9.32
N GLU A 135 -5.33 17.59 9.46
CA GLU A 135 -5.38 18.99 9.03
C GLU A 135 -5.49 19.09 7.51
N ALA A 136 -4.75 18.27 6.76
CA ALA A 136 -4.86 18.22 5.32
C ALA A 136 -6.28 17.84 4.86
N CYS A 137 -6.89 16.80 5.45
CA CYS A 137 -8.28 16.43 5.17
C CYS A 137 -9.22 17.62 5.42
N ARG A 138 -9.15 18.27 6.58
CA ARG A 138 -10.02 19.42 6.90
C ARG A 138 -9.88 20.57 5.91
N GLN A 139 -8.67 20.84 5.42
CA GLN A 139 -8.45 21.87 4.43
C GLN A 139 -9.08 21.49 3.09
N LEU A 140 -8.90 20.25 2.64
CA LEU A 140 -9.51 19.75 1.41
C LEU A 140 -11.05 19.71 1.48
N GLU A 141 -11.62 19.28 2.62
CA GLU A 141 -13.07 19.24 2.86
C GLU A 141 -13.74 20.60 2.70
N LYS A 142 -13.08 21.67 3.19
CA LYS A 142 -13.59 23.05 3.01
C LYS A 142 -13.74 23.44 1.54
N HIS A 143 -12.90 22.89 0.66
CA HIS A 143 -12.94 23.18 -0.78
C HIS A 143 -13.91 22.26 -1.53
N LEU A 144 -14.06 21.01 -1.08
CA LEU A 144 -14.90 20.00 -1.72
C LEU A 144 -16.38 20.09 -1.35
N GLY A 145 -16.72 20.72 -0.20
CA GLY A 145 -18.08 20.70 0.34
C GLY A 145 -18.58 19.30 0.72
N ILE A 146 -17.70 18.29 0.67
CA ILE A 146 -17.96 16.88 0.99
C ILE A 146 -16.86 16.42 1.95
N PRO A 147 -17.19 15.72 3.05
CA PRO A 147 -16.20 15.21 3.98
C PRO A 147 -15.29 14.17 3.32
N ILE A 148 -13.97 14.35 3.43
CA ILE A 148 -12.96 13.32 3.19
C ILE A 148 -12.95 12.46 4.45
N LEU A 149 -14.00 11.63 4.57
CA LEU A 149 -14.22 10.53 5.52
C LEU A 149 -13.18 10.39 6.66
N THR A 150 -13.07 11.36 7.58
CA THR A 150 -12.25 11.21 8.79
C THR A 150 -13.03 10.60 9.96
N ILE A 151 -14.03 9.75 9.70
CA ILE A 151 -14.84 9.16 10.77
C ILE A 151 -14.28 7.77 11.13
N GLY A 152 -13.50 7.72 12.22
CA GLY A 152 -13.06 6.47 12.86
C GLY A 152 -11.78 5.82 12.31
N GLY A 153 -11.19 6.38 11.24
CA GLY A 153 -10.00 5.86 10.55
C GLY A 153 -8.70 6.66 10.74
N SER A 154 -7.63 6.21 10.07
CA SER A 154 -6.38 6.96 9.94
C SER A 154 -6.48 7.91 8.76
N ALA A 155 -6.40 9.22 9.00
CA ALA A 155 -6.51 10.23 7.93
C ALA A 155 -5.49 10.03 6.79
N VAL A 156 -4.29 9.52 7.08
CA VAL A 156 -3.30 9.18 6.04
C VAL A 156 -3.83 8.06 5.14
N ARG A 157 -4.47 7.05 5.73
CA ARG A 157 -5.03 5.93 4.98
C ARG A 157 -6.18 6.39 4.10
N ASP A 158 -7.06 7.23 4.62
CA ASP A 158 -8.21 7.74 3.87
C ASP A 158 -7.74 8.59 2.68
N LEU A 159 -6.70 9.41 2.87
CA LEU A 159 -6.06 10.15 1.78
C LEU A 159 -5.43 9.22 0.73
N ARG A 160 -4.76 8.15 1.14
CA ARG A 160 -4.19 7.16 0.19
C ARG A 160 -5.28 6.43 -0.59
N ASN A 161 -6.36 6.00 0.07
CA ASN A 161 -7.48 5.37 -0.61
C ASN A 161 -8.12 6.34 -1.63
N TYR A 162 -8.33 7.59 -1.23
CA TYR A 162 -8.80 8.63 -2.14
C TYR A 162 -7.86 8.80 -3.35
N ALA A 163 -6.54 8.83 -3.11
CA ALA A 163 -5.53 8.95 -4.16
C ALA A 163 -5.59 7.76 -5.14
N ILE A 164 -5.78 6.53 -4.65
CA ILE A 164 -6.00 5.34 -5.49
C ILE A 164 -7.30 5.48 -6.31
N ASP A 165 -8.41 5.82 -5.66
CA ASP A 165 -9.72 5.97 -6.33
C ASP A 165 -9.69 7.03 -7.44
N ASN A 166 -8.86 8.07 -7.27
CA ASN A 166 -8.69 9.18 -8.20
C ASN A 166 -7.42 9.08 -9.06
N LYS A 167 -6.78 7.91 -9.10
CA LYS A 167 -5.64 7.60 -9.99
C LYS A 167 -4.49 8.60 -9.88
N PHE A 168 -4.14 8.97 -8.66
CA PHE A 168 -2.94 9.75 -8.41
C PHE A 168 -1.72 9.00 -8.95
N GLU A 169 -0.76 9.75 -9.46
CA GLU A 169 0.49 9.19 -9.94
C GLU A 169 1.32 8.71 -8.75
N MET A 170 1.86 7.49 -8.86
CA MET A 170 2.67 6.89 -7.81
C MET A 170 4.13 6.88 -8.20
N HIS A 171 4.99 7.38 -7.31
CA HIS A 171 6.43 7.41 -7.50
C HIS A 171 7.14 6.67 -6.38
N TRP A 172 7.96 5.69 -6.74
CA TRP A 172 8.87 5.05 -5.77
C TRP A 172 10.05 5.97 -5.51
N GLU A 173 10.36 6.19 -4.24
CA GLU A 173 11.56 6.93 -3.87
C GLU A 173 12.74 5.95 -3.76
N SER A 174 13.84 6.31 -4.44
CA SER A 174 15.09 5.55 -4.48
C SER A 174 15.83 5.57 -3.15
#